data_AF-G3B6X5-F1
#
_entry.id   AF-G3B6X5-F1
#
_cell.length_a   1.000
_cell.length_b   1.000
_cell.length_c   1.000
_cell.angle_alpha   90.00
_cell.angle_beta   90.00
_cell.angle_gamma   90.00
#
_symmetry.space_group_name_H-M   'P 1'
#
loop_
_entity.id
_entity.type
_entity.pdbx_description
1 polymer ?
#
loop_
_entity_poly.entity_id
_entity_poly.type
_entity_poly.pdbx_seq_one_letter_code
_entity_poly.pdbx_strand_id
1 'polypeptide(L)'
;MGKSDRSKRKLEAEAEAGKNIKSIKKQLATGDSSDSDVAANADQYSTGARPELASSFSHITRYNSTAKLAMDLEDASTNPFTGRKFTDQYFAILKTRRNLPVHQQRDEFLKVFQANQIMVFVGETGSGKTTQIPQFVLF
;
A
#
# COMPACT_ATOMS: atom_id res chain seq x y z
N MET A 1 39.01 34.97 6.54
CA MET A 1 38.11 34.15 5.69
C MET A 1 36.67 34.52 6.01
N GLY A 2 35.92 35.36 5.30
CA GLY A 2 35.90 35.69 3.88
C GLY A 2 34.49 35.36 3.36
N LYS A 3 33.53 36.30 3.42
CA LYS A 3 32.13 36.13 2.98
C LYS A 3 32.00 35.64 1.51
N SER A 4 33.08 35.67 0.75
CA SER A 4 33.23 35.18 -0.63
C SER A 4 33.15 33.66 -0.77
N ASP A 5 33.62 32.86 0.20
CA ASP A 5 33.68 31.40 0.06
C ASP A 5 32.32 30.72 0.22
N ARG A 6 31.40 31.34 0.96
CA ARG A 6 30.05 30.81 1.17
C ARG A 6 29.16 30.97 -0.07
N SER A 7 29.35 32.05 -0.84
CA SER A 7 28.62 32.27 -2.09
C SER A 7 29.09 31.36 -3.23
N LYS A 8 30.38 31.02 -3.30
CA LYS A 8 30.91 30.06 -4.28
C LYS A 8 30.34 28.65 -4.08
N ARG A 9 30.29 28.16 -2.84
CA ARG A 9 29.70 26.84 -2.52
C ARG A 9 28.20 26.74 -2.82
N LYS A 10 27.47 27.85 -2.71
CA LYS A 10 26.03 27.88 -3.04
C LYS A 10 25.79 27.82 -4.56
N LEU A 11 26.62 28.50 -5.36
CA LEU A 11 26.54 28.46 -6.82
C LEU A 11 26.96 27.09 -7.39
N GLU A 12 27.94 26.42 -6.77
CA GLU A 12 28.36 25.07 -7.17
C GLU A 12 27.29 24.01 -6.86
N ALA A 13 26.63 24.10 -5.70
CA ALA A 13 25.54 23.19 -5.32
C ALA A 13 24.28 23.35 -6.20
N GLU A 14 23.94 24.58 -6.60
CA GLU A 14 22.82 24.84 -7.53
C GLU A 14 23.12 24.36 -8.96
N ALA A 15 24.38 24.44 -9.41
CA ALA A 15 24.81 23.91 -10.70
C ALA A 15 24.81 22.37 -10.75
N GLU A 16 25.09 21.70 -9.63
CA GLU A 16 25.04 20.23 -9.50
C GLU A 16 23.59 19.71 -9.47
N ALA A 17 22.70 20.38 -8.75
CA ALA A 17 21.27 20.06 -8.74
C ALA A 17 20.62 20.17 -10.13
N GLY A 18 21.00 21.19 -10.92
CA GLY A 18 20.51 21.38 -12.29
C GLY A 18 20.95 20.29 -13.28
N LYS A 19 22.13 19.68 -13.08
CA LYS A 19 22.60 18.54 -13.89
C LYS A 19 21.82 17.26 -13.58
N ASN A 20 21.47 17.07 -12.31
CA ASN A 20 20.71 15.90 -11.86
C ASN A 20 19.26 15.90 -12.41
N ILE A 21 18.63 17.07 -12.49
CA ILE A 21 17.26 17.23 -13.06
C ILE A 21 17.24 16.95 -14.57
N LYS A 22 18.29 17.31 -15.31
CA LYS A 22 18.40 17.00 -16.76
C LYS A 22 18.62 15.51 -17.01
N SER A 23 19.33 14.81 -16.13
CA SER A 23 19.51 13.35 -16.17
C SER A 23 18.17 12.62 -15.95
N ILE A 24 17.41 13.05 -14.94
CA ILE A 24 16.10 12.45 -14.60
C ILE A 24 15.09 12.64 -15.74
N LYS A 25 15.02 13.82 -16.36
CA LYS A 25 14.13 14.06 -17.52
C LYS A 25 14.53 13.24 -18.76
N LYS A 26 15.81 12.92 -18.95
CA LYS A 26 16.28 12.08 -20.06
C LYS A 26 15.91 10.60 -19.84
N GLN A 27 15.94 10.13 -18.58
CA GLN A 27 15.50 8.77 -18.22
C GLN A 27 13.97 8.59 -18.32
N LEU A 28 13.19 9.63 -18.04
CA LEU A 28 11.73 9.63 -18.21
C LEU A 28 11.28 9.69 -19.70
N ALA A 29 12.16 10.11 -20.61
CA ALA A 29 11.84 10.25 -22.04
C ALA A 29 12.19 9.00 -22.88
N THR A 30 13.01 8.10 -22.35
CA THR A 30 13.29 6.79 -22.95
C THR A 30 12.36 5.77 -22.33
N GLY A 31 11.17 5.64 -22.90
CA GLY A 31 10.21 4.60 -22.52
C GLY A 31 10.85 3.22 -22.70
N ASP A 32 11.00 2.51 -21.58
CA ASP A 32 11.03 1.06 -21.58
C ASP A 32 9.60 0.60 -21.25
N SER A 33 9.01 -0.09 -22.21
CA SER A 33 7.61 -0.46 -22.26
C SER A 33 7.30 -1.56 -21.24
N SER A 34 6.72 -1.20 -20.09
CA SER A 34 5.95 -2.15 -19.25
C SER A 34 4.83 -1.52 -18.41
N ASP A 35 4.48 -0.25 -18.64
CA ASP A 35 3.38 0.45 -17.92
C ASP A 35 2.09 0.54 -18.78
N SER A 36 1.59 -0.60 -19.27
CA SER A 36 0.27 -0.67 -19.92
C SER A 36 -0.90 -0.75 -18.92
N ASP A 37 -0.62 -0.91 -17.63
CA ASP A 37 -1.65 -1.34 -16.67
C ASP A 37 -2.40 -0.17 -16.00
N VAL A 38 -1.93 1.07 -16.19
CA VAL A 38 -2.55 2.25 -15.55
C VAL A 38 -3.80 2.72 -16.31
N ALA A 39 -3.83 2.57 -17.64
CA ALA A 39 -4.92 3.03 -18.49
C ALA A 39 -6.20 2.17 -18.41
N ALA A 40 -6.12 0.94 -17.91
CA ALA A 40 -7.26 0.01 -17.84
C ALA A 40 -8.21 0.24 -16.65
N ASN A 41 -8.04 1.33 -15.87
CA ASN A 41 -8.73 1.52 -14.59
C ASN A 41 -9.98 2.40 -14.63
N ALA A 42 -10.33 3.02 -15.76
CA ALA A 42 -11.54 3.86 -15.84
C ALA A 42 -12.84 3.03 -15.97
N ASP A 43 -12.80 1.88 -16.65
CA ASP A 43 -14.02 1.10 -16.97
C ASP A 43 -14.43 0.10 -15.86
N GLN A 44 -13.69 0.02 -14.76
CA GLN A 44 -13.83 -1.06 -13.77
C GLN A 44 -14.86 -0.83 -12.67
N TYR A 45 -15.48 0.36 -12.58
CA TYR A 45 -16.51 0.64 -11.58
C TYR A 45 -17.94 0.30 -12.06
N SER A 46 -18.07 -0.39 -13.20
CA SER A 46 -19.36 -0.91 -13.67
C SER A 46 -19.96 -1.83 -12.61
N THR A 47 -21.17 -1.47 -12.18
CA THR A 47 -21.97 -2.01 -11.06
C THR A 47 -22.50 -3.43 -11.31
N GLY A 48 -21.71 -4.31 -11.94
CA GLY A 48 -22.01 -5.72 -12.13
C GLY A 48 -21.26 -6.55 -11.10
N ALA A 49 -21.97 -7.13 -10.12
CA ALA A 49 -21.39 -8.07 -9.17
C ALA A 49 -20.71 -9.23 -9.93
N ARG A 50 -19.37 -9.26 -9.94
CA ARG A 50 -18.62 -10.36 -10.56
C ARG A 50 -18.77 -11.60 -9.67
N PRO A 51 -19.38 -12.70 -10.16
CA PRO A 51 -19.70 -13.87 -9.33
C PRO A 51 -18.47 -14.50 -8.65
N GLU A 52 -17.33 -14.47 -9.33
CA GLU A 52 -16.03 -14.94 -8.82
C GLU A 52 -15.61 -14.23 -7.52
N LEU A 53 -15.87 -12.92 -7.39
CA LEU A 53 -15.54 -12.13 -6.19
C LEU A 53 -16.40 -12.51 -4.98
N ALA A 54 -17.68 -12.80 -5.23
CA ALA A 54 -18.62 -13.22 -4.20
C ALA A 54 -18.22 -14.59 -3.60
N SER A 55 -17.53 -15.44 -4.37
CA SER A 55 -17.05 -16.73 -3.88
C SER A 55 -15.95 -16.58 -2.82
N SER A 56 -14.99 -15.68 -3.03
CA SER A 56 -13.82 -15.50 -2.14
C SER A 56 -14.22 -15.09 -0.72
N PHE A 57 -15.29 -14.29 -0.58
CA PHE A 57 -15.79 -13.83 0.72
C PHE A 57 -16.97 -14.66 1.25
N SER A 58 -17.38 -15.73 0.58
CA SER A 58 -18.57 -16.51 0.95
C SER A 58 -18.50 -17.11 2.37
N HIS A 59 -17.29 -17.37 2.87
CA HIS A 59 -17.05 -17.92 4.21
C HIS A 59 -16.80 -16.85 5.29
N ILE A 60 -16.79 -15.56 4.93
CA ILE A 60 -16.54 -14.46 5.86
C ILE A 60 -17.86 -13.82 6.26
N THR A 61 -18.17 -13.88 7.54
CA THR A 61 -19.34 -13.20 8.11
C THR A 61 -18.95 -11.79 8.54
N ARG A 62 -19.81 -10.82 8.22
CA ARG A 62 -19.63 -9.42 8.64
C ARG A 62 -19.47 -9.35 10.16
N TYR A 63 -18.52 -8.53 10.64
CA TYR A 63 -18.19 -8.38 12.07
C TYR A 63 -17.68 -9.66 12.75
N ASN A 64 -17.22 -10.66 11.99
CA ASN A 64 -16.65 -11.90 12.55
C ASN A 64 -15.48 -12.42 11.69
N SER A 65 -14.73 -11.52 11.03
CA SER A 65 -13.51 -11.88 10.31
C SER A 65 -12.38 -12.16 11.30
N THR A 66 -11.53 -13.16 11.00
CA THR A 66 -10.35 -13.49 11.81
C THR A 66 -9.09 -13.09 11.05
N ALA A 67 -7.99 -12.83 11.75
CA ALA A 67 -6.75 -12.48 11.07
C ALA A 67 -6.29 -13.61 10.14
N LYS A 68 -6.52 -14.87 10.53
CA LYS A 68 -6.24 -16.04 9.69
C LYS A 68 -7.02 -16.01 8.37
N LEU A 69 -8.34 -15.82 8.42
CA LEU A 69 -9.17 -15.76 7.20
C LEU A 69 -8.71 -14.66 6.26
N ALA A 70 -8.38 -13.50 6.81
CA ALA A 70 -7.90 -12.38 6.00
C ALA A 70 -6.49 -12.63 5.44
N MET A 71 -5.60 -13.29 6.19
CA MET A 71 -4.29 -13.71 5.68
C MET A 71 -4.41 -14.74 4.55
N ASP A 72 -5.31 -15.72 4.69
CA ASP A 72 -5.56 -16.72 3.64
C ASP A 72 -6.00 -16.05 2.32
N LEU A 73 -6.79 -14.97 2.40
CA LEU A 73 -7.20 -14.16 1.25
C LEU A 73 -6.08 -13.26 0.71
N GLU A 74 -5.22 -12.71 1.57
CA GLU A 74 -4.05 -11.94 1.18
C GLU A 74 -2.98 -12.80 0.49
N ASP A 75 -2.84 -14.06 0.91
CA ASP A 75 -1.86 -15.01 0.38
C ASP A 75 -2.38 -15.81 -0.83
N ALA A 76 -3.66 -15.65 -1.19
CA ALA A 76 -4.24 -16.29 -2.36
C ALA A 76 -3.53 -15.85 -3.66
N SER A 77 -3.58 -16.66 -4.73
CA SER A 77 -2.99 -16.27 -6.02
C SER A 77 -3.74 -15.13 -6.71
N THR A 78 -5.00 -14.93 -6.34
CA THR A 78 -5.95 -14.03 -7.00
C THR A 78 -6.49 -13.03 -6.00
N ASN A 79 -6.49 -11.76 -6.37
CA ASN A 79 -7.02 -10.68 -5.57
C ASN A 79 -8.53 -10.84 -5.37
N PRO A 80 -9.02 -10.96 -4.13
CA PRO A 80 -10.43 -11.23 -3.85
C PRO A 80 -11.35 -10.04 -4.14
N PHE A 81 -10.81 -8.82 -4.34
CA PHE A 81 -11.57 -7.61 -4.66
C PHE A 81 -11.64 -7.32 -6.17
N THR A 82 -10.67 -7.81 -6.96
CA THR A 82 -10.61 -7.53 -8.41
C THR A 82 -10.68 -8.78 -9.28
N GLY A 83 -10.49 -9.97 -8.72
CA GLY A 83 -10.52 -11.25 -9.43
C GLY A 83 -9.34 -11.45 -10.37
N ARG A 84 -8.34 -10.56 -10.32
CA ARG A 84 -7.09 -10.64 -11.09
C ARG A 84 -6.00 -11.27 -10.22
N LYS A 85 -4.97 -11.86 -10.84
CA LYS A 85 -3.81 -12.35 -10.09
C LYS A 85 -3.11 -11.21 -9.37
N PHE A 86 -2.60 -11.46 -8.17
CA PHE A 86 -1.70 -10.51 -7.52
C PHE A 86 -0.38 -10.40 -8.29
N THR A 87 0.24 -9.23 -8.21
CA THR A 87 1.56 -8.98 -8.79
C THR A 87 2.67 -9.32 -7.79
N ASP A 88 3.89 -9.55 -8.27
CA ASP A 88 5.05 -9.77 -7.37
C ASP A 88 5.29 -8.56 -6.45
N GLN A 89 5.03 -7.36 -6.97
CA GLN A 89 5.11 -6.12 -6.19
C GLN A 89 4.13 -6.12 -5.01
N TYR A 90 2.92 -6.65 -5.19
CA TYR A 90 1.97 -6.79 -4.09
C TYR A 90 2.56 -7.66 -2.97
N PHE A 91 3.12 -8.83 -3.29
CA PHE A 91 3.70 -9.72 -2.29
C PHE A 91 4.95 -9.11 -1.59
N ALA A 92 5.77 -8.35 -2.32
CA ALA A 92 6.88 -7.62 -1.73
C ALA A 92 6.41 -6.56 -0.70
N ILE A 93 5.34 -5.83 -1.02
CA ILE A 93 4.72 -4.87 -0.11
C ILE A 93 4.06 -5.58 1.07
N LEU A 94 3.33 -6.68 0.83
CA LEU A 94 2.66 -7.48 1.86
C LEU A 94 3.68 -7.97 2.91
N LYS A 95 4.82 -8.51 2.47
CA LYS A 95 5.91 -8.92 3.36
C LYS A 95 6.40 -7.77 4.25
N THR A 96 6.56 -6.58 3.68
CA THR A 96 6.98 -5.39 4.44
C THR A 96 5.93 -4.97 5.45
N ARG A 97 4.64 -5.02 5.08
CA ARG A 97 3.52 -4.68 5.96
C ARG A 97 3.38 -5.62 7.15
N ARG A 98 3.66 -6.91 6.96
CA ARG A 98 3.64 -7.93 8.02
C ARG A 98 4.68 -7.68 9.11
N ASN A 99 5.73 -6.92 8.81
CA ASN A 99 6.75 -6.53 9.79
C ASN A 99 6.39 -5.28 10.61
N LEU A 100 5.29 -4.59 10.29
CA LEU A 100 4.87 -3.41 11.04
C LEU A 100 4.33 -3.80 12.42
N PRO A 101 4.60 -3.02 13.48
CA PRO A 101 4.15 -3.32 14.83
C PRO A 101 2.64 -3.61 14.94
N VAL A 102 1.80 -2.83 14.25
CA VAL A 102 0.34 -3.04 14.26
C VAL A 102 -0.10 -4.39 13.68
N HIS A 103 0.69 -4.98 12.77
CA HIS A 103 0.34 -6.28 12.18
C HIS A 103 0.48 -7.42 13.18
N GLN A 104 1.45 -7.33 14.09
CA GLN A 104 1.65 -8.33 15.15
C GLN A 104 0.45 -8.39 16.12
N GLN A 105 -0.29 -7.28 16.23
CA GLN A 105 -1.46 -7.16 17.11
C GLN A 105 -2.80 -7.30 16.35
N ARG A 106 -2.80 -7.78 15.10
CA ARG A 106 -4.03 -7.87 14.27
C ARG A 106 -5.14 -8.68 14.93
N ASP A 107 -4.82 -9.83 15.52
CA ASP A 107 -5.81 -10.68 16.20
C ASP A 107 -6.42 -10.01 17.42
N GLU A 108 -5.60 -9.35 18.24
CA GLU A 108 -6.06 -8.62 19.41
C GLU A 108 -6.92 -7.43 19.00
N PHE A 109 -6.50 -6.68 17.99
CA PHE A 109 -7.25 -5.59 17.40
C PHE A 109 -8.65 -6.04 16.96
N LEU A 110 -8.75 -7.13 16.18
CA LEU A 110 -10.05 -7.62 15.67
C LEU A 110 -11.00 -8.02 16.80
N LYS A 111 -10.48 -8.69 17.85
CA LYS A 111 -11.29 -9.05 19.04
C LYS A 111 -11.87 -7.81 19.72
N VAL A 112 -11.06 -6.77 19.94
CA VAL A 112 -11.51 -5.53 20.57
C VAL A 112 -12.47 -4.78 19.65
N PHE A 113 -12.17 -4.69 18.36
CA PHE A 113 -13.00 -4.02 17.37
C PHE A 113 -14.39 -4.65 17.25
N GLN A 114 -14.48 -5.98 17.29
CA GLN A 114 -15.76 -6.71 17.17
C GLN A 114 -16.60 -6.62 18.46
N ALA A 115 -15.95 -6.49 19.63
CA ALA A 115 -16.63 -6.41 20.91
C ALA A 115 -17.09 -5.00 21.30
N ASN A 116 -16.57 -3.94 20.65
CA ASN A 116 -16.77 -2.56 21.07
C ASN A 116 -17.21 -1.66 19.93
N GLN A 117 -18.22 -0.82 20.17
CA GLN A 117 -18.67 0.18 19.19
C GLN A 117 -17.64 1.30 18.98
N ILE A 118 -16.92 1.67 20.05
CA ILE A 118 -15.90 2.72 20.04
C ILE A 118 -14.64 2.16 20.70
N MET A 119 -13.49 2.34 20.05
CA MET A 119 -12.19 1.99 20.60
C MET A 119 -11.19 3.12 20.36
N VAL A 120 -10.24 3.27 21.27
CA VAL A 120 -9.11 4.19 21.11
C VAL A 120 -7.87 3.36 20.81
N PHE A 121 -7.22 3.64 19.68
CA PHE A 121 -5.99 2.96 19.29
C PHE A 121 -4.80 3.91 19.42
N VAL A 122 -3.78 3.50 20.18
CA VAL A 122 -2.56 4.29 20.43
C VAL A 122 -1.35 3.55 19.85
N GLY A 123 -0.36 4.29 19.36
CA GLY A 123 0.91 3.72 18.95
C GLY A 123 1.86 4.80 18.40
N GLU A 124 3.15 4.48 18.32
CA GLU A 124 4.18 5.42 17.86
C GLU A 124 4.03 5.80 16.38
N THR A 125 4.68 6.87 15.94
CA THR A 125 4.77 7.24 14.50
C THR A 125 5.45 6.10 13.73
N GLY A 126 4.96 5.80 12.52
CA GLY A 126 5.53 4.72 11.70
C GLY A 126 5.07 3.30 12.07
N SER A 127 4.31 3.12 13.15
CA SER A 127 3.76 1.81 13.55
C SER A 127 2.81 1.16 12.54
N GLY A 128 2.27 1.94 11.58
CA GLY A 128 1.38 1.44 10.53
C GLY A 128 -0.12 1.67 10.76
N LYS A 129 -0.52 2.41 11.81
CA LYS A 129 -1.93 2.64 12.18
C LYS A 129 -2.81 3.08 11.00
N THR A 130 -2.46 4.21 10.37
CA THR A 130 -3.27 4.83 9.30
C THR A 130 -3.39 3.95 8.06
N THR A 131 -2.41 3.08 7.80
CA THR A 131 -2.40 2.27 6.57
C THR A 131 -2.94 0.86 6.78
N GLN A 132 -2.69 0.24 7.93
CA GLN A 132 -3.07 -1.16 8.18
C GLN A 132 -4.44 -1.30 8.81
N ILE A 133 -4.83 -0.44 9.75
CA ILE A 133 -6.11 -0.57 10.49
C ILE A 133 -7.31 -0.54 9.54
N PRO A 134 -7.44 0.41 8.60
CA PRO A 134 -8.56 0.40 7.66
C PRO A 134 -8.62 -0.88 6.81
N GLN A 135 -7.47 -1.47 6.49
CA GLN A 135 -7.40 -2.71 5.73
C GLN A 135 -7.80 -3.91 6.58
N PHE A 136 -7.43 -3.97 7.86
CA PHE A 136 -7.88 -5.04 8.76
C PHE A 136 -9.41 -5.05 8.91
N VAL A 137 -10.04 -3.88 8.90
CA VAL A 137 -11.50 -3.73 8.97
C VAL A 137 -12.19 -4.02 7.64
N LEU A 138 -11.49 -3.82 6.52
CA LEU A 138 -12.02 -4.11 5.18
C LEU A 138 -12.24 -5.62 4.95
N PHE A 139 -11.38 -6.45 5.53
CA PHE A 139 -11.47 -7.92 5.47
C PHE A 139 -12.41 -8.49 6.54
#